data_AF-A0A6P8YJV1-F1
#
_entry.id   AF-A0A6P8YJV1-F1
#
_cell.length_a   1.000
_cell.length_b   1.000
_cell.length_c   1.000
_cell.angle_alpha   90.00
_cell.angle_beta   90.00
_cell.angle_gamma   90.00
#
_symmetry.space_group_name_H-M   'P 1'
#
loop_
_entity.id
_entity.type
_entity.pdbx_description
1 polymer ?
#
loop_
_entity_poly.entity_id
_entity_poly.type
_entity_poly.pdbx_seq_one_letter_code
_entity_poly.pdbx_strand_id
1 'polypeptide(L)'
;LFCLQFQRPDEPECSEVCQCHPGDSLSCNTVCVARTPCRTEYAFYNHASPAYQAYRGRCLCYSGRFICMRPAPDSYSLPEGVFLFVGYSEREEALLQELSNLTVADVAATLQEHMRTAQAARAEHNVQASEKGEAVEDGHGHGEVLCSLLMHNVTRENLILVAKLVQVNVSEELSAAEALRREKEECVGPLHDIVEKINSRHPDFHSHLLLSILKLGLVEVRVPDRTASSSAAALGTPLPLLASVLAACVVARFSSLWSLTRR
;
A
#
# COMPACT_ATOMS: atom_id res chain seq x y z
N LEU A 1 -23.27 16.70 -12.83
CA LEU A 1 -23.63 17.39 -11.58
C LEU A 1 -22.40 17.34 -10.69
N PHE A 2 -21.75 18.46 -10.42
CA PHE A 2 -20.59 18.47 -9.54
C PHE A 2 -21.09 18.34 -8.09
N CYS A 3 -20.71 17.25 -7.43
CA CYS A 3 -20.92 17.09 -5.99
C CYS A 3 -19.64 17.54 -5.30
N LEU A 4 -19.75 18.53 -4.41
CA LEU A 4 -18.62 18.99 -3.60
C LEU A 4 -18.82 18.46 -2.18
N GLN A 5 -17.75 17.90 -1.60
CA GLN A 5 -17.72 17.53 -0.18
C GLN A 5 -16.76 18.46 0.56
N PHE A 6 -17.26 19.15 1.58
CA PHE A 6 -16.48 20.04 2.42
C PHE A 6 -16.40 19.50 3.85
N GLN A 7 -15.18 19.26 4.30
CA GLN A 7 -14.90 18.94 5.70
C GLN A 7 -15.11 20.19 6.55
N ARG A 8 -15.82 20.07 7.68
CA ARG A 8 -15.87 21.16 8.66
C ARG A 8 -14.58 21.21 9.49
N PRO A 9 -13.92 22.36 9.61
CA PRO A 9 -12.66 22.48 10.37
C PRO A 9 -12.86 22.25 11.87
N ASP A 10 -14.01 22.69 12.41
CA ASP A 10 -14.35 22.55 13.84
C ASP A 10 -14.88 21.14 14.19
N GLU A 11 -15.39 20.41 13.19
CA GLU A 11 -15.99 19.09 13.33
C GLU A 11 -15.45 18.13 12.27
N PRO A 12 -14.25 17.54 12.47
CA PRO A 12 -13.61 16.70 11.44
C PRO A 12 -14.32 15.37 11.16
N GLU A 13 -15.38 15.05 11.89
CA GLU A 13 -16.21 13.86 11.63
C GLU A 13 -17.49 14.22 10.87
N CYS A 14 -17.66 15.50 10.55
CA CYS A 14 -18.78 16.03 9.78
C CYS A 14 -18.29 16.59 8.45
N SER A 15 -19.00 16.25 7.39
CA SER A 15 -18.80 16.77 6.04
C SER A 15 -20.12 17.33 5.51
N GLU A 16 -20.04 18.43 4.77
CA GLU A 16 -21.15 18.94 3.97
C GLU A 16 -21.05 18.38 2.56
N VAL A 17 -22.07 17.67 2.11
CA VAL A 17 -22.19 17.11 0.77
C VAL A 17 -23.21 17.93 0.00
N CYS A 18 -22.77 18.62 -1.04
CA CYS A 18 -23.62 19.49 -1.84
C CYS A 18 -23.89 18.90 -3.23
N GLN A 19 -25.15 18.99 -3.69
CA GLN A 19 -25.61 18.55 -5.01
C GLN A 19 -26.13 19.75 -5.80
N CYS A 20 -25.66 19.89 -7.03
CA CYS A 20 -26.18 20.88 -7.98
C CYS A 20 -27.33 20.27 -8.79
N HIS A 21 -28.52 20.87 -8.73
CA HIS A 21 -29.65 20.49 -9.58
C HIS A 21 -29.72 21.37 -10.84
N PRO A 22 -30.43 20.93 -11.89
CA PRO A 22 -30.72 21.80 -13.04
C PRO A 22 -31.39 23.11 -12.61
N GLY A 23 -30.96 24.23 -13.19
CA GLY A 23 -31.46 25.57 -12.84
C GLY A 23 -30.71 26.25 -11.68
N ASP A 24 -29.42 25.95 -11.53
CA ASP A 24 -28.50 26.59 -10.56
C ASP A 24 -28.94 26.52 -9.09
N SER A 25 -29.76 25.53 -8.74
CA SER A 25 -30.15 25.27 -7.35
C SER A 25 -29.17 24.30 -6.69
N LEU A 26 -28.70 24.66 -5.49
CA LEU A 26 -27.76 23.87 -4.70
C LEU A 26 -28.47 23.34 -3.45
N SER A 27 -28.36 22.03 -3.21
CA SER A 27 -28.85 21.40 -1.99
C SER A 27 -27.67 20.78 -1.24
N CYS A 28 -27.44 21.19 0.01
CA CYS A 28 -26.31 20.73 0.83
C CYS A 28 -26.82 19.99 2.06
N ASN A 29 -26.28 18.80 2.30
CA ASN A 29 -26.60 17.97 3.46
C ASN A 29 -25.36 17.82 4.34
N THR A 30 -25.53 18.03 5.65
CA THR A 30 -24.46 17.71 6.61
C THR A 30 -24.54 16.24 7.00
N VAL A 31 -23.45 15.53 6.77
CA VAL A 31 -23.27 14.12 7.12
C VAL A 31 -22.23 14.03 8.22
N CYS A 32 -22.58 13.38 9.33
CA CYS A 32 -21.68 13.23 10.47
C CYS A 32 -21.55 11.76 10.87
N VAL A 33 -20.32 11.31 11.07
CA VAL A 33 -20.02 9.98 11.59
C VAL A 33 -20.04 10.00 13.10
N ALA A 34 -20.64 8.97 13.70
CA ALA A 34 -20.66 8.83 15.15
C ALA A 34 -19.25 8.57 15.72
N ARG A 35 -18.88 9.32 16.77
CA ARG A 35 -17.61 9.18 17.50
C ARG A 35 -17.61 8.02 18.50
N THR A 36 -18.15 6.87 18.09
CA THR A 36 -18.28 5.69 18.95
C THR A 36 -16.91 5.03 19.15
N PRO A 37 -16.51 4.71 20.40
CA PRO A 37 -15.26 3.98 20.66
C PRO A 37 -15.36 2.52 20.21
N CYS A 38 -14.23 1.94 19.86
CA CYS A 38 -14.12 0.52 19.52
C CYS A 38 -13.79 -0.27 20.78
N ARG A 39 -14.39 -1.45 20.92
CA ARG A 39 -14.20 -2.33 22.07
C ARG A 39 -13.57 -3.65 21.63
N THR A 40 -12.53 -4.07 22.34
CA THR A 40 -12.01 -5.44 22.31
C THR A 40 -12.36 -6.15 23.63
N GLU A 41 -11.94 -7.40 23.78
CA GLU A 41 -12.09 -8.13 25.04
C GLU A 41 -11.34 -7.46 26.20
N TYR A 42 -10.25 -6.74 25.90
CA TYR A 42 -9.31 -6.24 26.91
C TYR A 42 -9.25 -4.71 27.01
N ALA A 43 -9.69 -3.97 26.00
CA ALA A 43 -9.51 -2.52 25.95
C ALA A 43 -10.61 -1.79 25.16
N PHE A 44 -10.71 -0.49 25.45
CA PHE A 44 -11.49 0.47 24.67
C PHE A 44 -10.54 1.41 23.92
N TYR A 45 -10.84 1.64 22.66
CA TYR A 45 -10.10 2.51 21.76
C TYR A 45 -10.99 3.69 21.42
N ASN A 46 -10.50 4.91 21.67
CA ASN A 46 -11.23 6.11 21.29
C ASN A 46 -11.39 6.17 19.76
N HIS A 47 -12.43 6.84 19.30
CA HIS A 47 -12.59 7.12 17.88
C HIS A 47 -11.32 7.79 17.31
N ALA A 48 -10.94 7.40 16.09
CA ALA A 48 -9.72 7.80 15.38
C ALA A 48 -8.39 7.36 16.06
N SER A 49 -8.42 6.48 17.06
CA SER A 49 -7.18 5.97 17.66
C SER A 49 -6.54 4.86 16.83
N PRO A 50 -5.19 4.84 16.71
CA PRO A 50 -4.49 3.76 16.05
C PRO A 50 -4.54 2.48 16.88
N ALA A 51 -4.56 1.35 16.18
CA ALA A 51 -4.49 0.01 16.76
C ALA A 51 -3.64 -0.90 15.87
N TYR A 52 -3.35 -2.10 16.36
CA TYR A 52 -2.67 -3.13 15.59
C TYR A 52 -3.37 -4.46 15.79
N GLN A 53 -3.56 -5.21 14.72
CA GLN A 53 -4.10 -6.57 14.76
C GLN A 53 -3.12 -7.51 14.06
N ALA A 54 -2.90 -8.67 14.68
CA ALA A 54 -2.06 -9.72 14.10
C ALA A 54 -2.57 -10.08 12.70
N TYR A 55 -1.63 -10.27 11.76
CA TYR A 55 -1.87 -10.60 10.34
C TYR A 55 -2.61 -9.52 9.52
N ARG A 56 -3.37 -8.61 10.14
CA ARG A 56 -4.06 -7.50 9.48
C ARG A 56 -3.24 -6.21 9.42
N GLY A 57 -2.24 -6.08 10.29
CA GLY A 57 -1.32 -4.94 10.35
C GLY A 57 -1.86 -3.77 11.15
N ARG A 58 -1.54 -2.53 10.70
CA ARG A 58 -2.06 -1.30 11.31
C ARG A 58 -3.57 -1.22 11.10
N CYS A 59 -4.27 -0.76 12.13
CA CYS A 59 -5.70 -0.54 12.13
C CYS A 59 -6.04 0.83 12.73
N LEU A 60 -7.24 1.31 12.44
CA LEU A 60 -7.82 2.54 12.94
C LEU A 60 -9.16 2.20 13.60
N CYS A 61 -9.35 2.61 14.84
CA CYS A 61 -10.66 2.60 15.45
C CYS A 61 -11.50 3.73 14.85
N TYR A 62 -12.57 3.40 14.14
CA TYR A 62 -13.43 4.37 13.48
C TYR A 62 -14.89 3.96 13.65
N SER A 63 -15.68 4.83 14.29
CA SER A 63 -17.11 4.65 14.56
C SER A 63 -17.51 3.26 15.12
N GLY A 64 -16.77 2.79 16.13
CA GLY A 64 -17.00 1.49 16.78
C GLY A 64 -16.51 0.26 15.99
N ARG A 65 -15.75 0.47 14.91
CA ARG A 65 -15.19 -0.58 14.05
C ARG A 65 -13.68 -0.43 13.86
N PHE A 66 -13.00 -1.54 13.61
CA PHE A 66 -11.56 -1.54 13.34
C PHE A 66 -11.28 -1.71 11.85
N ILE A 67 -11.01 -0.59 11.18
CA ILE A 67 -10.59 -0.59 9.78
C ILE A 67 -9.09 -0.91 9.76
N CYS A 68 -8.67 -1.95 9.05
CA CYS A 68 -7.26 -2.38 9.01
C CYS A 68 -6.68 -2.27 7.60
N MET A 69 -5.35 -2.34 7.51
CA MET A 69 -4.64 -2.36 6.23
C MET A 69 -4.98 -3.60 5.40
N ARG A 70 -5.13 -4.77 6.04
CA ARG A 70 -5.51 -6.01 5.35
C ARG A 70 -6.85 -6.56 5.87
N PRO A 71 -7.62 -7.25 5.01
CA PRO A 71 -8.75 -8.06 5.45
C PRO A 71 -8.30 -9.20 6.38
N ALA A 72 -9.27 -9.92 6.96
CA ALA A 72 -8.97 -11.14 7.71
C ALA A 72 -8.24 -12.17 6.81
N PRO A 73 -7.23 -12.90 7.32
CA PRO A 73 -6.36 -13.75 6.50
C PRO A 73 -7.11 -14.82 5.69
N ASP A 74 -8.22 -15.33 6.20
CA ASP A 74 -9.02 -16.38 5.54
C ASP A 74 -10.09 -15.83 4.59
N SER A 75 -10.17 -14.50 4.42
CA SER A 75 -11.20 -13.86 3.59
C SER A 75 -10.75 -13.55 2.16
N TYR A 76 -9.49 -13.81 1.82
CA TYR A 76 -8.96 -13.55 0.49
C TYR A 76 -7.76 -14.45 0.13
N SER A 77 -7.55 -14.65 -1.17
CA SER A 77 -6.36 -15.30 -1.72
C SER A 77 -5.76 -14.42 -2.82
N LEU A 78 -4.44 -14.26 -2.80
CA LEU A 78 -3.73 -13.47 -3.80
C LEU A 78 -2.87 -14.36 -4.71
N PRO A 79 -2.98 -14.26 -6.04
CA PRO A 79 -1.97 -14.78 -6.95
C PRO A 79 -0.71 -13.90 -6.92
N GLU A 80 0.25 -14.19 -7.81
CA GLU A 80 1.37 -13.30 -8.08
C GLU A 80 0.89 -12.00 -8.75
N GLY A 81 1.49 -10.86 -8.38
CA GLY A 81 1.09 -9.55 -8.88
C GLY A 81 1.43 -8.41 -7.91
N VAL A 82 0.99 -7.20 -8.29
CA VAL A 82 1.11 -5.97 -7.49
C VAL A 82 -0.29 -5.56 -7.05
N PHE A 83 -0.50 -5.45 -5.74
CA PHE A 83 -1.80 -5.21 -5.14
C PHE A 83 -1.81 -3.92 -4.32
N LEU A 84 -2.94 -3.22 -4.37
CA LEU A 84 -3.28 -2.11 -3.51
C LEU A 84 -4.40 -2.55 -2.57
N PHE A 85 -4.07 -2.63 -1.29
CA PHE A 85 -5.04 -2.82 -0.22
C PHE A 85 -5.50 -1.48 0.30
N VAL A 86 -6.82 -1.32 0.42
CA VAL A 86 -7.44 -0.12 0.96
C VAL A 86 -8.42 -0.51 2.05
N GLY A 87 -8.25 0.07 3.24
CA GLY A 87 -9.23 0.00 4.32
C GLY A 87 -10.17 1.20 4.25
N TYR A 88 -11.47 0.95 4.27
CA TYR A 88 -12.50 1.98 4.14
C TYR A 88 -13.58 1.85 5.23
N SER A 89 -14.31 2.94 5.44
CA SER A 89 -15.41 3.02 6.40
C SER A 89 -16.74 2.68 5.75
N GLU A 90 -17.25 1.46 5.99
CA GLU A 90 -18.62 1.04 5.62
C GLU A 90 -19.67 2.03 6.16
N ARG A 91 -19.42 2.64 7.32
CA ARG A 91 -20.32 3.61 7.94
C ARG A 91 -20.43 4.90 7.14
N GLU A 92 -19.31 5.40 6.62
CA GLU A 92 -19.33 6.58 5.75
C GLU A 92 -19.88 6.24 4.37
N GLU A 93 -19.53 5.07 3.82
CA GLU A 93 -20.10 4.59 2.57
C GLU A 93 -21.63 4.58 2.63
N ALA A 94 -22.23 3.98 3.67
CA ALA A 94 -23.68 3.92 3.82
C ALA A 94 -24.33 5.32 3.83
N LEU A 95 -23.72 6.28 4.54
CA LEU A 95 -24.22 7.66 4.60
C LEU A 95 -24.11 8.37 3.24
N LEU A 96 -23.01 8.14 2.52
CA LEU A 96 -22.80 8.75 1.20
C LEU A 96 -23.65 8.08 0.12
N GLN A 97 -23.93 6.79 0.24
CA GLN A 97 -24.75 6.03 -0.70
C GLN A 97 -26.19 6.56 -0.73
N GLU A 98 -26.75 6.92 0.43
CA GLU A 98 -28.08 7.55 0.55
C GLU A 98 -28.18 8.87 -0.22
N LEU A 99 -27.06 9.58 -0.38
CA LEU A 99 -27.02 10.88 -1.06
C LEU A 99 -26.62 10.75 -2.54
N SER A 100 -25.66 9.91 -2.86
CA SER A 100 -24.98 9.91 -4.16
C SER A 100 -25.29 8.69 -5.04
N ASN A 101 -25.85 7.62 -4.46
CA ASN A 101 -25.96 6.29 -5.07
C ASN A 101 -24.62 5.67 -5.51
N LEU A 102 -23.49 6.20 -5.02
CA LEU A 102 -22.17 5.65 -5.27
C LEU A 102 -21.82 4.61 -4.22
N THR A 103 -21.00 3.64 -4.62
CA THR A 103 -20.59 2.50 -3.81
C THR A 103 -19.06 2.37 -3.80
N VAL A 104 -18.53 1.51 -2.92
CA VAL A 104 -17.10 1.19 -2.88
C VAL A 104 -16.59 0.61 -4.20
N ALA A 105 -17.46 0.03 -5.04
CA ALA A 105 -17.06 -0.42 -6.37
C ALA A 105 -16.62 0.75 -7.27
N ASP A 106 -17.24 1.92 -7.12
CA ASP A 106 -16.94 3.14 -7.89
C ASP A 106 -15.61 3.78 -7.47
N VAL A 107 -15.12 3.47 -6.27
CA VAL A 107 -13.80 3.90 -5.79
C VAL A 107 -12.70 3.40 -6.71
N ALA A 108 -12.79 2.16 -7.21
CA ALA A 108 -11.78 1.59 -8.10
C ALA A 108 -11.62 2.42 -9.38
N ALA A 109 -12.74 2.84 -9.98
CA ALA A 109 -12.74 3.70 -11.16
C ALA A 109 -12.17 5.09 -10.86
N THR A 110 -12.48 5.65 -9.70
CA THR A 110 -11.95 6.96 -9.27
C THR A 110 -10.44 6.90 -9.04
N LEU A 111 -9.95 5.84 -8.37
CA LEU A 111 -8.51 5.63 -8.17
C LEU A 111 -7.77 5.38 -9.48
N GLN A 112 -8.39 4.65 -10.41
CA GLN A 112 -7.87 4.46 -11.77
C GLN A 112 -7.70 5.81 -12.49
N GLU A 113 -8.70 6.69 -12.41
CA GLU A 113 -8.61 8.02 -13.03
C GLU A 113 -7.48 8.85 -12.39
N HIS A 114 -7.40 8.88 -11.06
CA HIS A 114 -6.29 9.56 -10.37
C HIS A 114 -4.92 9.04 -10.79
N MET A 115 -4.77 7.72 -10.92
CA MET A 115 -3.53 7.10 -11.37
C MET A 115 -3.19 7.52 -12.79
N ARG A 116 -4.18 7.52 -13.69
CA ARG A 116 -4.02 7.94 -15.09
C ARG A 116 -3.63 9.42 -15.19
N THR A 117 -4.32 10.32 -14.48
CA THR A 117 -3.99 11.75 -14.50
C THR A 117 -2.57 12.01 -13.98
N ALA A 118 -2.17 11.31 -12.91
CA ALA A 118 -0.81 11.45 -12.36
C ALA A 118 0.27 10.94 -13.32
N GLN A 119 0.01 9.86 -14.05
CA GLN A 119 0.92 9.34 -15.07
C GLN A 119 1.01 10.28 -16.29
N ALA A 120 -0.10 10.84 -16.75
CA ALA A 120 -0.12 11.82 -17.84
C ALA A 120 0.69 13.09 -17.50
N ALA A 121 0.52 13.64 -16.29
CA ALA A 121 1.28 14.80 -15.85
C ALA A 121 2.80 14.53 -15.77
N ARG A 122 3.20 13.30 -15.42
CA ARG A 122 4.62 12.88 -15.44
C ARG A 122 5.18 12.79 -16.86
N ALA A 123 4.39 12.30 -17.82
CA ALA A 123 4.79 12.23 -19.20
C ALA A 123 5.07 13.63 -19.78
N GLU A 124 4.21 14.61 -19.50
CA GLU A 124 4.41 16.01 -19.92
C GLU A 124 5.67 16.64 -19.32
N HIS A 125 5.94 16.40 -18.04
CA HIS A 125 7.14 16.91 -17.37
C HIS A 125 8.43 16.33 -17.96
N ASN A 126 8.42 15.04 -18.34
CA ASN A 126 9.57 14.41 -18.97
C ASN A 126 9.86 14.95 -20.37
N VAL A 127 8.84 15.41 -21.10
CA VAL A 127 9.01 16.07 -22.41
C VAL A 127 9.71 17.43 -22.26
N GLN A 128 9.39 18.22 -21.23
CA GLN A 128 10.03 19.52 -20.98
C GLN A 128 11.48 19.40 -20.46
N ALA A 129 11.81 18.33 -19.75
CA ALA A 129 13.19 18.07 -19.34
C ALA A 129 14.11 17.70 -20.53
N SER A 130 13.54 17.17 -21.63
CA SER A 130 14.29 16.73 -22.81
C SER A 130 14.73 17.88 -23.74
N GLU A 131 14.23 19.10 -23.57
CA GLU A 131 14.67 20.27 -24.36
C GLU A 131 15.96 20.92 -23.84
N LYS A 132 16.50 20.43 -22.71
CA LYS A 132 17.77 20.89 -22.13
C LYS A 132 18.92 19.92 -22.43
N GLY A 133 19.07 19.57 -23.70
CA GLY A 133 20.33 19.12 -24.33
C GLY A 133 21.06 17.95 -23.69
N GLU A 134 20.69 16.73 -24.06
CA GLU A 134 21.63 15.61 -24.23
C GLU A 134 21.02 14.63 -25.23
N ALA A 135 21.76 14.34 -26.30
CA ALA A 135 21.36 13.37 -27.31
C ALA A 135 21.36 11.98 -26.67
N VAL A 136 20.18 11.47 -26.33
CA VAL A 136 20.00 10.06 -25.98
C VAL A 136 19.83 9.30 -27.29
N GLU A 137 20.95 8.81 -27.84
CA GLU A 137 20.93 7.63 -28.69
C GLU A 137 20.63 6.42 -27.82
N ASP A 138 19.36 6.08 -27.66
CA ASP A 138 18.96 4.69 -27.73
C ASP A 138 17.52 4.60 -28.25
N GLY A 139 17.39 4.03 -29.45
CA GLY A 139 16.13 3.74 -30.08
C GLY A 139 15.49 2.53 -29.41
N HIS A 140 14.68 2.77 -28.39
CA HIS A 140 13.56 1.91 -28.07
C HIS A 140 12.32 2.79 -28.04
N GLY A 141 11.40 2.55 -28.99
CA GLY A 141 10.08 3.15 -28.95
C GLY A 141 9.39 2.72 -27.65
N HIS A 142 9.50 3.53 -26.61
CA HIS A 142 8.75 3.34 -25.39
C HIS A 142 7.30 3.59 -25.76
N GLY A 143 6.56 2.51 -26.08
CA GLY A 143 5.11 2.55 -26.07
C GLY A 143 4.67 3.15 -24.75
N GLU A 144 3.64 3.99 -24.77
CA GLU A 144 3.12 4.61 -23.56
C GLU A 144 2.65 3.49 -22.61
N VAL A 145 3.45 3.21 -21.57
CA VAL A 145 3.17 2.17 -20.61
C VAL A 145 2.30 2.79 -19.51
N LEU A 146 1.05 2.35 -19.43
CA LEU A 146 0.10 2.84 -18.45
C LEU A 146 -0.19 1.73 -17.44
N CYS A 147 -0.28 2.12 -16.17
CA CYS A 147 -0.71 1.17 -15.14
C CYS A 147 -2.21 1.33 -14.93
N SER A 148 -2.90 0.20 -15.04
CA SER A 148 -4.33 0.12 -14.78
C SER A 148 -4.59 -0.57 -13.44
N LEU A 149 -5.54 -0.06 -12.68
CA LEU A 149 -6.07 -0.63 -11.45
C LEU A 149 -7.40 -1.34 -11.73
N LEU A 150 -7.45 -2.60 -11.35
CA LEU A 150 -8.64 -3.44 -11.50
C LEU A 150 -9.10 -3.95 -10.14
N MET A 151 -10.42 -4.11 -9.99
CA MET A 151 -11.02 -4.71 -8.81
C MET A 151 -10.62 -6.19 -8.69
N HIS A 152 -9.97 -6.57 -7.58
CA HIS A 152 -9.64 -7.97 -7.29
C HIS A 152 -10.63 -8.59 -6.31
N ASN A 153 -10.90 -7.92 -5.19
CA ASN A 153 -11.83 -8.40 -4.17
C ASN A 153 -12.38 -7.23 -3.33
N VAL A 154 -13.59 -7.41 -2.80
CA VAL A 154 -14.23 -6.48 -1.86
C VAL A 154 -14.71 -7.28 -0.65
N THR A 155 -14.38 -6.77 0.52
CA THR A 155 -14.91 -7.24 1.80
C THR A 155 -15.58 -6.07 2.52
N ARG A 156 -16.15 -6.31 3.69
CA ARG A 156 -16.90 -5.31 4.47
C ARG A 156 -16.14 -4.01 4.78
N GLU A 157 -14.83 -4.08 5.03
CA GLU A 157 -14.01 -2.91 5.42
C GLU A 157 -12.72 -2.80 4.62
N ASN A 158 -12.55 -3.65 3.61
CA ASN A 158 -11.34 -3.68 2.79
C ASN A 158 -11.67 -3.90 1.31
N LEU A 159 -10.99 -3.13 0.48
CA LEU A 159 -10.98 -3.18 -0.97
C LEU A 159 -9.58 -3.63 -1.42
N ILE A 160 -9.51 -4.62 -2.31
CA ILE A 160 -8.26 -5.10 -2.90
C ILE A 160 -8.30 -4.80 -4.40
N LEU A 161 -7.34 -4.03 -4.87
CA LEU A 161 -7.13 -3.73 -6.28
C LEU A 161 -5.84 -4.40 -6.76
N VAL A 162 -5.82 -4.84 -8.01
CA VAL A 162 -4.62 -5.36 -8.70
C VAL A 162 -4.19 -4.35 -9.75
N ALA A 163 -2.89 -4.04 -9.78
CA ALA A 163 -2.31 -3.22 -10.82
C ALA A 163 -1.83 -4.09 -11.98
N LYS A 164 -2.15 -3.67 -13.20
CA LYS A 164 -1.81 -4.33 -14.46
C LYS A 164 -1.21 -3.37 -15.44
N LEU A 165 -0.23 -3.87 -16.19
CA LEU A 165 0.41 -3.08 -17.23
C LEU A 165 -0.45 -3.12 -18.50
N VAL A 166 -0.79 -1.95 -19.02
CA VAL A 166 -1.45 -1.80 -20.32
C VAL A 166 -0.45 -1.17 -21.27
N GLN A 167 0.00 -1.94 -22.26
CA GLN A 167 0.88 -1.44 -23.31
C GLN A 167 0.02 -0.92 -24.46
N VAL A 168 0.08 0.39 -24.71
CA VAL A 168 -0.51 0.99 -25.89
C VAL A 168 0.55 0.86 -27.00
N ASN A 169 0.36 -0.11 -27.91
CA ASN A 169 1.10 -0.30 -29.17
C ASN A 169 2.31 -1.26 -29.22
N VAL A 170 2.36 -2.30 -28.39
CA VAL A 170 3.39 -3.35 -28.50
C VAL A 170 2.73 -4.74 -28.55
N SER A 171 3.06 -5.53 -29.57
CA SER A 171 2.60 -6.93 -29.74
C SER A 171 3.64 -7.96 -29.26
N GLU A 172 4.60 -7.56 -28.44
CA GLU A 172 5.57 -8.50 -27.87
C GLU A 172 4.92 -9.29 -26.72
N GLU A 173 4.76 -10.59 -26.93
CA GLU A 173 4.39 -11.52 -25.87
C GLU A 173 5.57 -11.70 -24.90
N LEU A 174 5.56 -10.91 -23.83
CA LEU A 174 6.46 -11.10 -22.69
C LEU A 174 6.11 -12.42 -21.99
N SER A 175 7.12 -13.09 -21.44
CA SER A 175 6.84 -14.20 -20.51
C SER A 175 6.07 -13.69 -19.28
N ALA A 176 5.26 -14.53 -18.65
CA ALA A 176 4.49 -14.13 -17.46
C ALA A 176 5.37 -13.56 -16.34
N ALA A 177 6.57 -14.13 -16.16
CA ALA A 177 7.54 -13.64 -15.18
C ALA A 177 8.08 -12.26 -15.54
N GLU A 178 8.39 -11.98 -16.82
CA GLU A 178 8.84 -10.66 -17.25
C GLU A 178 7.74 -9.61 -17.17
N ALA A 179 6.50 -9.99 -17.50
CA ALA A 179 5.34 -9.13 -17.36
C ALA A 179 5.12 -8.70 -15.90
N LEU A 180 5.14 -9.65 -14.95
CA LEU A 180 5.02 -9.37 -13.51
C LEU A 180 6.13 -8.46 -12.99
N ARG A 181 7.34 -8.59 -13.53
CA ARG A 181 8.48 -7.73 -13.16
C ARG A 181 8.30 -6.32 -13.66
N ARG A 182 7.90 -6.14 -14.93
CA ARG A 182 7.57 -4.81 -15.47
C ARG A 182 6.39 -4.18 -14.72
N GLU A 183 5.36 -4.96 -14.36
CA GLU A 183 4.26 -4.50 -13.50
C GLU A 183 4.77 -3.96 -12.15
N LYS A 184 5.71 -4.68 -11.51
CA LYS A 184 6.35 -4.22 -10.27
C LYS A 184 7.14 -2.92 -10.47
N GLU A 185 7.93 -2.83 -11.52
CA GLU A 185 8.81 -1.68 -11.77
C GLU A 185 7.99 -0.41 -12.07
N GLU A 186 6.94 -0.52 -12.87
CA GLU A 186 6.16 0.64 -13.34
C GLU A 186 5.03 1.04 -12.38
N CYS A 187 4.36 0.08 -11.73
CA CYS A 187 3.12 0.37 -11.00
C CYS A 187 3.33 0.61 -9.50
N VAL A 188 4.42 0.13 -8.89
CA VAL A 188 4.62 0.25 -7.44
C VAL A 188 4.75 1.70 -6.99
N GLY A 189 5.49 2.54 -7.73
CA GLY A 189 5.65 3.97 -7.42
C GLY A 189 4.31 4.72 -7.37
N PRO A 190 3.53 4.74 -8.47
CA PRO A 190 2.20 5.36 -8.48
C PRO A 190 1.26 4.85 -7.38
N LEU A 191 1.31 3.56 -7.03
CA LEU A 191 0.48 3.03 -5.94
C LEU A 191 0.94 3.52 -4.56
N HIS A 192 2.25 3.69 -4.35
CA HIS A 192 2.75 4.30 -3.12
C HIS A 192 2.28 5.74 -2.96
N ASP A 193 2.23 6.52 -4.05
CA ASP A 193 1.69 7.89 -4.02
C ASP A 193 0.22 7.89 -3.56
N ILE A 194 -0.60 6.96 -4.07
CA ILE A 194 -1.99 6.79 -3.63
C ILE A 194 -2.06 6.43 -2.14
N VAL A 195 -1.25 5.46 -1.70
CA VAL A 195 -1.21 5.01 -0.31
C VAL A 195 -0.77 6.15 0.63
N GLU A 196 0.19 6.96 0.23
CA GLU A 196 0.63 8.14 0.97
C GLU A 196 -0.51 9.15 1.09
N LYS A 197 -1.21 9.46 -0.02
CA LYS A 197 -2.35 10.38 0.00
C LYS A 197 -3.49 9.91 0.91
N ILE A 198 -3.82 8.62 0.89
CA ILE A 198 -4.82 8.03 1.79
C ILE A 198 -4.37 8.17 3.25
N ASN A 199 -3.17 7.68 3.57
CA ASN A 199 -2.69 7.59 4.96
C ASN A 199 -2.39 8.97 5.59
N SER A 200 -2.02 9.96 4.78
CA SER A 200 -1.77 11.34 5.22
C SER A 200 -3.03 12.21 5.27
N ARG A 201 -4.20 11.68 4.84
CA ARG A 201 -5.44 12.43 4.66
C ARG A 201 -5.26 13.63 3.72
N HIS A 202 -4.58 13.41 2.60
CA HIS A 202 -4.28 14.46 1.63
C HIS A 202 -5.57 15.12 1.09
N PRO A 203 -5.62 16.44 0.88
CA PRO A 203 -6.82 17.16 0.44
C PRO A 203 -7.49 16.56 -0.81
N ASP A 204 -6.71 16.17 -1.82
CA ASP A 204 -7.21 15.51 -3.04
C ASP A 204 -8.09 14.27 -2.77
N PHE A 205 -7.82 13.56 -1.68
CA PHE A 205 -8.57 12.35 -1.31
C PHE A 205 -9.63 12.67 -0.27
N HIS A 206 -9.26 13.41 0.77
CA HIS A 206 -10.12 13.67 1.91
C HIS A 206 -11.30 14.61 1.57
N SER A 207 -11.17 15.46 0.54
CA SER A 207 -12.26 16.31 0.02
C SER A 207 -13.07 15.68 -1.11
N HIS A 208 -12.62 14.55 -1.65
CA HIS A 208 -13.32 13.86 -2.73
C HIS A 208 -14.45 13.01 -2.14
N LEU A 209 -15.63 13.08 -2.77
CA LEU A 209 -16.84 12.38 -2.31
C LEU A 209 -16.58 10.91 -1.98
N LEU A 210 -16.05 10.15 -2.95
CA LEU A 210 -15.79 8.72 -2.79
C LEU A 210 -14.49 8.36 -2.08
N LEU A 211 -13.48 9.23 -2.06
CA LEU A 211 -12.16 8.87 -1.52
C LEU A 211 -12.03 9.25 -0.05
N SER A 212 -12.92 10.11 0.46
CA SER A 212 -12.97 10.52 1.86
C SER A 212 -13.26 9.35 2.82
N ILE A 213 -13.89 8.28 2.32
CA ILE A 213 -14.19 7.06 3.10
C ILE A 213 -12.96 6.17 3.32
N LEU A 214 -11.88 6.39 2.55
CA LEU A 214 -10.66 5.59 2.62
C LEU A 214 -9.82 6.05 3.81
N LYS A 215 -9.44 5.12 4.68
CA LYS A 215 -8.73 5.45 5.94
C LYS A 215 -7.31 4.92 5.99
N LEU A 216 -7.05 3.79 5.33
CA LEU A 216 -5.75 3.14 5.35
C LEU A 216 -5.42 2.58 3.97
N GLY A 217 -4.16 2.67 3.58
CA GLY A 217 -3.64 2.08 2.35
C GLY A 217 -2.36 1.27 2.59
N LEU A 218 -2.16 0.22 1.80
CA LEU A 218 -0.94 -0.59 1.76
C LEU A 218 -0.71 -1.14 0.34
N VAL A 219 0.52 -1.07 -0.15
CA VAL A 219 0.94 -1.79 -1.36
C VAL A 219 1.53 -3.14 -0.96
N GLU A 220 1.14 -4.20 -1.66
CA GLU A 220 1.69 -5.55 -1.48
C GLU A 220 2.16 -6.11 -2.82
N VAL A 221 3.41 -6.55 -2.86
CA VAL A 221 4.05 -7.08 -4.07
C VAL A 221 4.31 -8.56 -3.88
N ARG A 222 3.75 -9.39 -4.76
CA ARG A 222 3.95 -10.84 -4.81
C ARG A 222 4.53 -11.21 -6.17
N VAL A 223 5.80 -10.90 -6.40
CA VAL A 223 6.50 -11.23 -7.65
C VAL A 223 7.74 -12.06 -7.31
N PRO A 224 7.99 -13.18 -8.00
CA PRO A 224 9.15 -14.01 -7.74
C PRO A 224 10.46 -13.23 -7.99
N ASP A 225 11.41 -13.38 -7.07
CA ASP A 225 12.72 -12.74 -7.19
C ASP A 225 13.56 -13.36 -8.32
N ARG A 226 14.49 -12.56 -8.89
CA ARG A 226 15.50 -13.11 -9.83
C ARG A 226 16.37 -14.05 -9.03
N THR A 227 16.12 -15.36 -9.13
CA THR A 227 17.03 -16.41 -8.66
C THR A 227 17.50 -16.28 -7.20
N ALA A 228 16.83 -16.96 -6.27
CA ALA A 228 17.62 -17.76 -5.35
C ALA A 228 18.12 -18.97 -6.14
N SER A 229 19.17 -18.76 -6.94
CA SER A 229 20.00 -19.87 -7.40
C SER A 229 20.42 -20.62 -6.14
N SER A 230 19.85 -21.80 -5.94
CA SER A 230 20.29 -22.75 -4.95
C SER A 230 21.78 -23.00 -5.16
N SER A 231 22.64 -22.30 -4.44
CA SER A 231 24.00 -22.74 -4.17
C SER A 231 23.92 -23.91 -3.19
N ALA A 232 23.23 -24.99 -3.59
CA ALA A 232 23.47 -26.32 -3.08
C ALA A 232 24.75 -26.83 -3.76
N ALA A 233 25.87 -26.15 -3.51
CA ALA A 233 27.17 -26.75 -3.66
C ALA A 233 27.28 -27.75 -2.50
N ALA A 234 26.83 -28.97 -2.78
CA ALA A 234 27.24 -30.15 -2.06
C ALA A 234 28.77 -30.22 -2.13
N LEU A 235 29.47 -29.65 -1.15
CA LEU A 235 30.84 -30.03 -0.86
C LEU A 235 30.80 -31.09 0.22
N GLY A 236 31.07 -32.32 -0.24
CA GLY A 236 31.07 -33.51 0.57
C GLY A 236 32.09 -33.50 1.70
N THR A 237 31.76 -34.33 2.69
CA THR A 237 32.66 -35.18 3.48
C THR A 237 33.89 -34.53 4.12
N PRO A 238 33.92 -34.36 5.46
CA PRO A 238 35.16 -34.17 6.17
C PRO A 238 35.79 -35.55 6.41
N LEU A 239 37.01 -35.80 5.91
CA LEU A 239 37.89 -36.80 6.50
C LEU A 239 39.26 -36.18 6.85
N PRO A 240 39.86 -36.59 7.99
CA PRO A 240 40.94 -35.90 8.67
C PRO A 240 42.32 -36.44 8.25
N LEU A 241 43.39 -35.66 8.49
CA LEU A 241 44.80 -36.08 8.72
C LEU A 241 45.61 -34.78 9.00
N LEU A 242 45.93 -34.47 10.25
CA LEU A 242 47.18 -34.77 10.97
C LEU A 242 48.45 -34.11 10.41
N ALA A 243 49.05 -33.23 11.23
CA ALA A 243 50.49 -33.07 11.52
C ALA A 243 50.76 -31.61 11.95
N SER A 244 50.76 -31.29 13.25
CA SER A 244 51.96 -31.24 14.12
C SER A 244 52.91 -30.09 13.80
N VAL A 245 53.05 -29.15 14.74
CA VAL A 245 54.33 -28.72 15.37
C VAL A 245 54.04 -27.56 16.34
N LEU A 246 54.79 -27.52 17.45
CA LEU A 246 54.78 -26.57 18.58
C LEU A 246 53.99 -26.99 19.83
N ALA A 247 54.31 -28.18 20.33
CA ALA A 247 54.41 -28.40 21.77
C ALA A 247 55.85 -28.09 22.21
N ALA A 248 56.10 -26.92 22.79
CA ALA A 248 57.29 -26.63 23.62
C ALA A 248 57.15 -25.28 24.35
N CYS A 249 56.35 -25.24 25.41
CA CYS A 249 56.52 -24.38 26.58
C CYS A 249 55.57 -24.91 27.66
N VAL A 250 55.94 -26.03 28.29
CA VAL A 250 56.63 -26.02 29.60
C VAL A 250 55.63 -25.68 30.71
N VAL A 251 55.22 -26.77 31.37
CA VAL A 251 54.93 -26.83 32.81
C VAL A 251 53.58 -26.26 33.23
N ALA A 252 52.55 -27.09 33.03
CA ALA A 252 51.63 -27.33 34.13
C ALA A 252 52.44 -27.78 35.36
N ARG A 253 52.15 -27.14 36.50
CA ARG A 253 52.40 -27.53 37.91
C ARG A 253 53.14 -26.46 38.68
N PHE A 254 52.39 -25.47 39.16
CA PHE A 254 52.39 -25.06 40.57
C PHE A 254 51.00 -24.44 40.80
N SER A 255 50.03 -25.26 41.21
CA SER A 255 49.64 -25.34 42.62
C SER A 255 49.21 -23.96 43.14
N SER A 256 47.90 -23.72 43.13
CA SER A 256 47.16 -23.24 44.31
C SER A 256 48.04 -22.69 45.44
N LEU A 257 48.22 -21.37 45.52
CA LEU A 257 48.46 -20.61 46.76
C LEU A 257 48.79 -19.14 46.41
N TRP A 258 47.76 -18.32 46.17
CA TRP A 258 47.72 -16.98 46.74
C TRP A 258 46.31 -16.41 46.57
N SER A 259 45.45 -16.92 47.43
CA SER A 259 44.48 -16.12 48.16
C SER A 259 44.88 -14.63 48.24
N LEU A 260 43.99 -13.79 47.71
CA LEU A 260 43.43 -12.64 48.42
C LEU A 260 44.34 -12.12 49.54
N THR A 261 45.32 -11.30 49.17
CA THR A 261 45.97 -10.38 50.10
C THR A 261 46.27 -9.09 49.36
N ARG A 262 45.28 -8.19 49.34
CA ARG A 262 45.48 -6.81 49.81
C ARG A 262 44.16 -6.06 49.84
N ARG A 263 43.81 -5.69 51.07
CA ARG A 263 43.19 -4.42 51.42
C ARG A 263 43.96 -3.27 50.78
#